data_AF-A0A2N0RQW4-F1
#
_entry.id   AF-A0A2N0RQW4-F1
#
_cell.length_a   1.000
_cell.length_b   1.000
_cell.length_c   1.000
_cell.angle_alpha   90.00
_cell.angle_beta   90.00
_cell.angle_gamma   90.00
#
_symmetry.space_group_name_H-M   'P 1'
#
loop_
_entity.id
_entity.type
_entity.pdbx_description
1 polymer ?
#
loop_
_entity_poly.entity_id
_entity_poly.type
_entity_poly.pdbx_seq_one_letter_code
_entity_poly.pdbx_strand_id
1 'polypeptide(L)'
;MSNDSQINFAGLHSYISNNNSQKAFKEGYDELIDSSSDSSDEIAIYNTSTDDGLFTPTRDALQEIFPRASGKQIARYEKIVSQADEFDPFLIISPNLNWINQYGEQAYHLVMDCFATEGLQNARRDENSRCVFHFRNGRELTDVRNAIRQRLINAFYIPPALQASHPHGQAVPVGSAWILTKVGVRESDFWEDDTFFHVHQ
;
A
#
# COMPACT_ATOMS: atom_id res chain seq x y z
N MET A 1 -33.46 6.89 3.63
CA MET A 1 -33.29 5.44 3.46
C MET A 1 -32.05 5.26 2.59
N SER A 2 -30.87 5.09 3.18
CA SER A 2 -29.63 4.83 2.43
C SER A 2 -29.38 3.33 2.46
N ASN A 3 -29.40 2.70 1.29
CA ASN A 3 -28.90 1.34 1.13
C ASN A 3 -27.38 1.43 0.99
N ASP A 4 -26.67 1.49 2.12
CA ASP A 4 -25.21 1.34 2.14
C ASP A 4 -24.91 -0.17 1.99
N SER A 5 -24.78 -0.61 0.75
CA SER A 5 -24.40 -1.98 0.42
C SER A 5 -22.94 -2.19 0.84
N GLN A 6 -22.74 -2.83 2.00
CA GLN A 6 -21.46 -3.44 2.34
C GLN A 6 -21.08 -4.39 1.20
N ILE A 7 -19.87 -4.24 0.65
CA ILE A 7 -19.38 -5.17 -0.37
C ILE A 7 -19.04 -6.48 0.33
N ASN A 8 -19.91 -7.48 0.13
CA ASN A 8 -19.70 -8.81 0.68
C ASN A 8 -18.75 -9.62 -0.23
N PHE A 9 -17.49 -9.72 0.18
CA PHE A 9 -16.47 -10.52 -0.51
C PHE A 9 -16.82 -12.03 -0.57
N ALA A 10 -17.71 -12.54 0.27
CA ALA A 10 -18.14 -13.95 0.22
C ALA A 10 -18.97 -14.29 -1.03
N GLY A 11 -19.64 -13.30 -1.65
CA GLY A 11 -20.44 -13.49 -2.86
C GLY A 11 -19.62 -13.68 -4.15
N LEU A 12 -18.36 -13.23 -4.16
CA LEU A 12 -17.45 -13.34 -5.30
C LEU A 12 -17.01 -14.79 -5.57
N HIS A 13 -17.09 -15.68 -4.57
CA HIS A 13 -16.71 -17.09 -4.72
C HIS A 13 -17.61 -17.87 -5.68
N SER A 14 -18.88 -17.49 -5.88
CA SER A 14 -19.80 -18.26 -6.74
C SER A 14 -19.65 -17.96 -8.24
N TYR A 15 -19.03 -16.83 -8.60
CA TYR A 15 -18.82 -16.43 -10.00
C TYR A 15 -17.48 -16.89 -10.58
N ILE A 16 -16.55 -17.37 -9.74
CA ILE A 16 -15.15 -17.63 -10.10
C ILE A 16 -14.80 -19.11 -9.87
N SER A 17 -15.76 -20.01 -10.13
CA SER A 17 -15.47 -21.44 -10.27
C SER A 17 -15.61 -21.87 -11.73
N ASN A 18 -14.87 -21.21 -12.61
CA ASN A 18 -14.48 -21.72 -13.92
C ASN A 18 -13.46 -20.75 -14.52
N ASN A 19 -12.17 -20.99 -14.26
CA ASN A 19 -11.11 -20.97 -15.28
C ASN A 19 -9.73 -21.04 -14.60
N ASN A 20 -9.10 -22.21 -14.76
CA ASN A 20 -7.66 -22.48 -14.80
C ASN A 20 -6.72 -21.34 -14.38
N SER A 21 -6.53 -21.13 -13.07
CA SER A 21 -5.61 -20.10 -12.55
C SER A 21 -4.30 -20.66 -11.96
N GLN A 22 -4.09 -21.99 -11.99
CA GLN A 22 -2.84 -22.58 -11.49
C GLN A 22 -1.66 -22.51 -12.47
N LYS A 23 -1.87 -22.09 -13.74
CA LYS A 23 -0.80 -22.02 -14.74
C LYS A 23 -0.20 -20.61 -14.89
N ALA A 24 -0.93 -19.56 -14.54
CA ALA A 24 -0.47 -18.17 -14.65
C ALA A 24 0.49 -17.73 -13.52
N PHE A 25 0.62 -18.53 -12.44
CA PHE A 25 1.46 -18.19 -11.30
C PHE A 25 2.97 -18.38 -11.57
N LYS A 26 3.34 -19.10 -12.64
CA LYS A 26 4.74 -19.37 -13.01
C LYS A 26 5.27 -18.47 -14.13
N GLU A 27 4.41 -18.09 -15.06
CA GLU A 27 4.83 -17.32 -16.25
C GLU A 27 5.11 -15.83 -15.94
N GLY A 28 4.61 -15.28 -14.82
CA GLY A 28 4.92 -13.91 -14.39
C GLY A 28 6.23 -13.72 -13.61
N TYR A 29 6.84 -14.81 -13.13
CA TYR A 29 8.09 -14.77 -12.35
C TYR A 29 9.31 -15.34 -13.11
N ASP A 30 9.09 -16.19 -14.13
CA ASP A 30 10.18 -16.88 -14.85
C ASP A 30 10.75 -16.11 -16.07
N GLU A 31 10.19 -14.96 -16.47
CA GLU A 31 10.68 -14.19 -17.64
C GLU A 31 11.93 -13.31 -17.36
N LEU A 32 12.65 -13.54 -16.25
CA LEU A 32 13.88 -12.81 -15.88
C LEU A 32 15.12 -13.71 -15.78
N ILE A 33 15.22 -14.72 -16.64
CA ILE A 33 16.49 -15.38 -16.93
C ILE A 33 16.75 -15.30 -18.44
N ASP A 34 17.19 -14.13 -18.90
CA ASP A 34 18.14 -14.08 -20.00
C ASP A 34 19.36 -13.29 -19.57
N SER A 35 20.47 -14.01 -19.50
CA SER A 35 21.79 -13.52 -19.18
C SER A 35 22.41 -12.90 -20.43
N SER A 36 22.70 -11.61 -20.37
CA SER A 36 23.75 -11.03 -21.21
C SER A 36 24.46 -9.94 -20.42
N SER A 37 25.72 -10.22 -20.14
CA SER A 37 26.75 -9.34 -19.56
C SER A 37 26.92 -8.03 -20.32
N ASP A 38 27.07 -6.91 -19.60
CA ASP A 38 28.22 -6.05 -19.85
C ASP A 38 28.59 -5.25 -18.59
N SER A 39 29.88 -5.30 -18.28
CA SER A 39 30.54 -4.60 -17.19
C SER A 39 30.89 -3.19 -17.65
N SER A 40 30.57 -2.16 -16.87
CA SER A 40 31.31 -0.90 -16.86
C SER A 40 31.04 -0.15 -15.57
N ASP A 41 32.10 0.05 -14.81
CA ASP A 41 32.17 0.84 -13.59
C ASP A 41 31.66 2.28 -13.81
N GLU A 42 30.76 2.75 -12.93
CA GLU A 42 30.72 4.16 -12.57
C GLU A 42 30.26 4.30 -11.11
N ILE A 43 31.25 4.32 -10.21
CA ILE A 43 31.06 4.68 -8.79
C ILE A 43 30.77 6.18 -8.77
N ALA A 44 29.49 6.56 -8.78
CA ALA A 44 29.08 7.93 -8.51
C ALA A 44 29.23 8.21 -7.02
N ILE A 45 30.20 9.06 -6.70
CA ILE A 45 30.56 9.56 -5.38
C ILE A 45 29.33 10.15 -4.69
N TYR A 46 28.92 9.57 -3.56
CA TYR A 46 27.94 10.17 -2.66
C TYR A 46 28.55 11.44 -2.05
N ASN A 47 28.10 12.61 -2.50
CA ASN A 47 28.39 13.86 -1.82
C ASN A 47 27.74 13.81 -0.42
N THR A 48 28.59 13.85 0.59
CA THR A 48 28.23 13.99 2.00
C THR A 48 28.21 15.46 2.41
N SER A 49 27.40 15.73 3.44
CA SER A 49 27.24 16.98 4.21
C SER A 49 26.24 17.99 3.63
N THR A 50 25.27 18.50 4.38
CA THR A 50 25.12 18.72 5.84
C THR A 50 23.63 18.58 6.20
N ASP A 51 23.21 17.86 7.24
CA ASP A 51 23.02 18.38 8.62
C ASP A 51 22.45 17.21 9.44
N ASP A 52 22.82 17.05 10.72
CA ASP A 52 22.41 16.02 11.71
C ASP A 52 21.49 14.88 11.23
N GLY A 53 21.91 13.61 11.35
CA GLY A 53 21.18 12.38 10.94
C GLY A 53 19.81 12.14 11.61
N LEU A 54 18.91 13.09 11.45
CA LEU A 54 17.56 13.21 11.99
C LEU A 54 16.53 12.61 11.03
N PHE A 55 16.82 12.62 9.73
CA PHE A 55 15.92 12.15 8.68
C PHE A 55 16.58 11.10 7.79
N THR A 56 15.76 10.18 7.28
CA THR A 56 16.22 9.02 6.52
C THR A 56 16.18 9.34 5.02
N PRO A 57 17.19 8.92 4.23
CA PRO A 57 17.07 8.97 2.78
C PRO A 57 15.80 8.24 2.33
N THR A 58 15.00 8.88 1.48
CA THR A 58 13.68 8.37 1.05
C THR A 58 13.78 6.96 0.49
N ARG A 59 14.86 6.68 -0.25
CA ARG A 59 15.15 5.35 -0.79
C ARG A 59 15.33 4.30 0.30
N ASP A 60 16.04 4.63 1.37
CA ASP A 60 16.34 3.72 2.48
C ASP A 60 15.07 3.43 3.28
N ALA A 61 14.24 4.46 3.54
CA ALA A 61 12.92 4.31 4.14
C ALA A 61 12.02 3.35 3.32
N LEU A 62 11.99 3.53 1.99
CA LEU A 62 11.22 2.65 1.11
C LEU A 62 11.74 1.20 1.08
N GLN A 63 13.05 1.00 1.23
CA GLN A 63 13.65 -0.34 1.35
C GLN A 63 13.32 -1.00 2.68
N GLU A 64 13.24 -0.22 3.76
CA GLU A 64 12.80 -0.73 5.07
C GLU A 64 11.32 -1.15 5.03
N ILE A 65 10.46 -0.33 4.43
CA ILE A 65 9.02 -0.61 4.30
C ILE A 65 8.77 -1.80 3.35
N PHE A 66 9.56 -1.92 2.29
CA PHE A 66 9.46 -2.98 1.27
C PHE A 66 10.78 -3.77 1.12
N PRO A 67 11.16 -4.61 2.08
CA PRO A 67 12.46 -5.30 2.09
C PRO A 67 12.63 -6.32 0.95
N ARG A 68 11.54 -6.65 0.25
CA ARG A 68 11.53 -7.60 -0.88
C ARG A 68 11.29 -6.93 -2.23
N ALA A 69 11.13 -5.60 -2.28
CA ALA A 69 10.95 -4.89 -3.54
C ALA A 69 12.26 -4.84 -4.33
N SER A 70 12.15 -5.00 -5.66
CA SER A 70 13.28 -4.82 -6.56
C SER A 70 13.74 -3.35 -6.58
N GLY A 71 15.01 -3.11 -6.95
CA GLY A 71 15.53 -1.74 -7.11
C GLY A 71 14.71 -0.88 -8.09
N LYS A 72 14.10 -1.50 -9.12
CA LYS A 72 13.20 -0.82 -10.07
C LYS A 72 11.88 -0.39 -9.40
N GLN A 73 11.32 -1.22 -8.53
CA GLN A 73 10.14 -0.86 -7.74
C GLN A 73 10.45 0.27 -6.76
N ILE A 74 11.56 0.16 -6.02
CA ILE A 74 12.00 1.23 -5.11
C ILE A 74 12.20 2.55 -5.86
N ALA A 75 12.89 2.54 -7.00
CA ALA A 75 13.07 3.75 -7.81
C ALA A 75 11.75 4.34 -8.33
N ARG A 76 10.77 3.48 -8.65
CA ARG A 76 9.42 3.94 -9.02
C ARG A 76 8.73 4.63 -7.84
N TYR A 77 8.77 4.04 -6.65
CA TYR A 77 8.15 4.61 -5.45
C TYR A 77 8.83 5.91 -5.01
N GLU A 78 10.16 5.95 -5.05
CA GLU A 78 10.97 7.14 -4.78
C GLU A 78 10.59 8.29 -5.73
N LYS A 79 10.39 7.99 -7.02
CA LYS A 79 9.92 8.98 -7.99
C LYS A 79 8.54 9.55 -7.61
N ILE A 80 7.59 8.70 -7.22
CA ILE A 80 6.25 9.15 -6.78
C ILE A 80 6.40 10.10 -5.58
N VAL A 81 7.20 9.73 -4.57
CA VAL A 81 7.42 10.56 -3.37
C VAL A 81 8.06 11.90 -3.72
N SER A 82 9.08 11.90 -4.59
CA SER A 82 9.80 13.12 -4.97
C SER A 82 8.93 14.20 -5.63
N GLN A 83 7.81 13.82 -6.25
CA GLN A 83 6.91 14.71 -6.97
C GLN A 83 5.97 15.51 -6.06
N ALA A 84 5.80 15.09 -4.81
CA ALA A 84 4.96 15.82 -3.86
C ALA A 84 5.67 17.04 -3.24
N ASP A 85 4.85 17.95 -2.75
CA ASP A 85 5.30 19.07 -1.94
C ASP A 85 5.87 18.56 -0.60
N GLU A 86 6.77 19.34 0.00
CA GLU A 86 7.30 19.01 1.34
C GLU A 86 6.17 19.02 2.37
N PHE A 87 6.26 18.10 3.33
CA PHE A 87 5.30 17.87 4.42
C PHE A 87 3.95 17.26 4.02
N ASP A 88 3.74 16.97 2.74
CA ASP A 88 2.59 16.16 2.32
C ASP A 88 2.78 14.70 2.76
N PRO A 89 1.78 14.10 3.44
CA PRO A 89 1.89 12.72 3.89
C PRO A 89 1.60 11.73 2.77
N PHE A 90 2.37 10.65 2.76
CA PHE A 90 2.12 9.44 2.02
C PHE A 90 1.63 8.36 2.97
N LEU A 91 0.53 7.69 2.61
CA LEU A 91 0.22 6.38 3.15
C LEU A 91 0.94 5.35 2.28
N ILE A 92 1.74 4.50 2.90
CA ILE A 92 2.38 3.37 2.25
C ILE A 92 1.81 2.09 2.86
N ILE A 93 1.23 1.22 2.02
CA ILE A 93 0.61 -0.02 2.46
C ILE A 93 1.51 -1.20 2.05
N SER A 94 2.06 -1.89 3.04
CA SER A 94 2.77 -3.16 2.84
C SER A 94 1.77 -4.32 2.90
N PRO A 95 1.69 -5.19 1.87
CA PRO A 95 0.62 -6.18 1.75
C PRO A 95 0.72 -7.27 2.83
N ASN A 96 -0.43 -7.66 3.39
CA ASN A 96 -0.53 -8.84 4.24
C ASN A 96 -0.89 -10.08 3.41
N LEU A 97 0.08 -10.97 3.20
CA LEU A 97 -0.11 -12.18 2.40
C LEU A 97 -1.17 -13.12 2.97
N ASN A 98 -1.38 -13.16 4.30
CA ASN A 98 -2.44 -13.99 4.88
C ASN A 98 -3.83 -13.48 4.51
N TRP A 99 -4.01 -12.16 4.49
CA TRP A 99 -5.25 -11.54 4.05
C TRP A 99 -5.49 -11.80 2.55
N ILE A 100 -4.45 -11.64 1.72
CA ILE A 100 -4.53 -11.90 0.28
C ILE A 100 -4.85 -13.38 0.00
N ASN A 101 -4.22 -14.32 0.72
CA ASN A 101 -4.49 -15.75 0.55
C ASN A 101 -5.94 -16.12 0.93
N GLN A 102 -6.56 -15.36 1.82
CA GLN A 102 -7.95 -15.60 2.25
C GLN A 102 -8.98 -14.98 1.31
N TYR A 103 -8.76 -13.76 0.82
CA TYR A 103 -9.75 -13.01 0.03
C TYR A 103 -9.43 -12.92 -1.46
N GLY A 104 -8.21 -13.27 -1.85
CA GLY A 104 -7.71 -13.19 -3.21
C GLY A 104 -7.10 -11.83 -3.57
N GLU A 105 -6.25 -11.85 -4.59
CA GLU A 105 -5.57 -10.66 -5.12
C GLU A 105 -6.54 -9.60 -5.66
N GLN A 106 -7.64 -10.03 -6.28
CA GLN A 106 -8.65 -9.10 -6.78
C GLN A 106 -9.30 -8.30 -5.65
N ALA A 107 -9.60 -8.94 -4.52
CA ALA A 107 -10.12 -8.24 -3.35
C ALA A 107 -9.10 -7.24 -2.80
N TYR A 108 -7.82 -7.61 -2.79
CA TYR A 108 -6.73 -6.72 -2.40
C TYR A 108 -6.59 -5.52 -3.35
N HIS A 109 -6.73 -5.72 -4.65
CA HIS A 109 -6.71 -4.60 -5.61
C HIS A 109 -7.90 -3.66 -5.43
N LEU A 110 -9.10 -4.18 -5.14
CA LEU A 110 -10.29 -3.35 -4.84
C LEU A 110 -10.06 -2.47 -3.60
N VAL A 111 -9.65 -3.10 -2.49
CA VAL A 111 -8.69 -2.57 -1.50
C VAL A 111 -8.00 -1.23 -1.83
N MET A 112 -6.89 -1.40 -2.54
CA MET A 112 -5.95 -0.36 -2.89
C MET A 112 -6.54 0.67 -3.86
N ASP A 113 -7.38 0.23 -4.79
CA ASP A 113 -8.05 1.12 -5.75
C ASP A 113 -9.04 2.06 -5.03
N CYS A 114 -9.68 1.62 -3.94
CA CYS A 114 -10.46 2.51 -3.08
C CYS A 114 -9.58 3.58 -2.40
N PHE A 115 -8.44 3.22 -1.82
CA PHE A 115 -7.49 4.22 -1.27
C PHE A 115 -7.02 5.22 -2.34
N ALA A 116 -6.77 4.74 -3.56
CA ALA A 116 -6.32 5.59 -4.65
C ALA A 116 -7.38 6.58 -5.13
N THR A 117 -8.68 6.25 -5.04
CA THR A 117 -9.75 6.98 -5.74
C THR A 117 -10.81 7.60 -4.84
N GLU A 118 -10.88 7.24 -3.55
CA GLU A 118 -11.93 7.71 -2.64
C GLU A 118 -12.04 9.24 -2.64
N GLY A 119 -13.24 9.77 -2.88
CA GLY A 119 -13.52 11.20 -2.89
C GLY A 119 -12.91 12.00 -4.06
N LEU A 120 -12.28 11.34 -5.06
CA LEU A 120 -11.70 12.00 -6.22
C LEU A 120 -12.59 11.87 -7.47
N GLN A 121 -12.51 12.89 -8.35
CA GLN A 121 -13.14 12.86 -9.66
C GLN A 121 -12.07 12.62 -10.73
N ASN A 122 -12.09 11.45 -11.37
CA ASN A 122 -11.16 11.08 -12.46
C ASN A 122 -9.67 11.24 -12.15
N ALA A 123 -9.29 11.12 -10.87
CA ALA A 123 -7.91 11.24 -10.41
C ALA A 123 -7.56 10.08 -9.47
N ARG A 124 -6.26 9.85 -9.28
CA ARG A 124 -5.71 8.84 -8.39
C ARG A 124 -4.55 9.41 -7.57
N ARG A 125 -4.40 8.91 -6.35
CA ARG A 125 -3.32 9.29 -5.41
C ARG A 125 -2.03 8.50 -5.56
N ASP A 126 -2.06 7.43 -6.35
CA ASP A 126 -1.07 6.36 -6.24
C ASP A 126 -0.18 6.16 -7.46
N GLU A 127 -0.37 6.92 -8.54
CA GLU A 127 0.35 6.71 -9.81
C GLU A 127 0.29 5.23 -10.28
N ASN A 128 -0.86 4.58 -10.01
CA ASN A 128 -1.11 3.15 -10.23
C ASN A 128 -0.12 2.20 -9.53
N SER A 129 0.50 2.63 -8.43
CA SER A 129 1.39 1.80 -7.62
C SER A 129 0.63 0.79 -6.77
N ARG A 130 -0.61 1.11 -6.35
CA ARG A 130 -1.41 0.34 -5.39
C ARG A 130 -0.73 0.08 -4.05
N CYS A 131 0.26 0.88 -3.68
CA CYS A 131 0.93 0.76 -2.39
C CYS A 131 1.48 2.08 -1.85
N VAL A 132 1.69 3.11 -2.67
CA VAL A 132 2.15 4.45 -2.25
C VAL A 132 1.09 5.46 -2.63
N PHE A 133 0.46 6.09 -1.65
CA PHE A 133 -0.69 6.98 -1.85
C PHE A 133 -0.39 8.38 -1.29
N HIS A 134 -0.39 9.39 -2.15
CA HIS A 134 -0.18 10.79 -1.77
C HIS A 134 -1.46 11.45 -1.23
N PHE A 135 -1.35 12.22 -0.15
CA PHE A 135 -2.43 13.03 0.39
C PHE A 135 -1.97 14.46 0.64
N ARG A 136 -2.88 15.43 0.52
CA ARG A 136 -2.56 16.87 0.73
C ARG A 136 -2.35 17.24 2.19
N ASN A 137 -2.74 16.37 3.12
CA ASN A 137 -2.59 16.51 4.57
C ASN A 137 -3.17 15.30 5.31
N GLY A 138 -2.89 15.21 6.61
CA GLY A 138 -3.38 14.14 7.48
C GLY A 138 -4.90 14.08 7.65
N ARG A 139 -5.61 15.21 7.48
CA ARG A 139 -7.08 15.22 7.54
C ARG A 139 -7.67 14.47 6.34
N GLU A 140 -7.19 14.75 5.13
CA GLU A 140 -7.64 14.01 3.94
C GLU A 140 -7.38 12.50 4.07
N LEU A 141 -6.18 12.13 4.51
CA LEU A 141 -5.80 10.74 4.77
C LEU A 141 -6.76 10.07 5.76
N THR A 142 -7.08 10.75 6.87
CA THR A 142 -8.01 10.24 7.89
C THR A 142 -9.44 10.14 7.37
N ASP A 143 -9.91 11.11 6.60
CA ASP A 143 -11.25 11.10 6.00
C ASP A 143 -11.41 9.93 5.02
N VAL A 144 -10.39 9.67 4.19
CA VAL A 144 -10.35 8.51 3.27
C VAL A 144 -10.32 7.19 4.03
N ARG A 145 -9.45 7.06 5.05
CA ARG A 145 -9.41 5.87 5.93
C ARG A 145 -10.80 5.56 6.50
N ASN A 146 -11.48 6.56 7.04
CA ASN A 146 -12.79 6.40 7.66
C ASN A 146 -13.87 6.00 6.66
N ALA A 147 -13.89 6.61 5.47
CA ALA A 147 -14.81 6.26 4.40
C ALA A 147 -14.63 4.81 3.93
N ILE A 148 -13.37 4.38 3.76
CA ILE A 148 -13.05 3.00 3.36
C ILE A 148 -13.42 2.03 4.47
N ARG A 149 -13.13 2.34 5.73
CA ARG A 149 -13.50 1.50 6.89
C ARG A 149 -15.01 1.25 6.95
N GLN A 150 -15.82 2.25 6.65
CA GLN A 150 -17.28 2.12 6.64
C GLN A 150 -17.79 1.17 5.55
N ARG A 151 -17.13 1.13 4.38
CA ARG A 151 -17.59 0.34 3.22
C ARG A 151 -16.94 -1.05 3.13
N LEU A 152 -15.68 -1.15 3.54
CA LEU A 152 -14.80 -2.32 3.38
C LEU A 152 -14.22 -2.73 4.73
N ILE A 153 -15.09 -2.91 5.72
CA ILE A 153 -14.67 -3.20 7.10
C ILE A 153 -13.79 -4.46 7.22
N ASN A 154 -13.93 -5.43 6.31
CA ASN A 154 -13.11 -6.65 6.29
C ASN A 154 -11.64 -6.41 5.88
N ALA A 155 -11.29 -5.23 5.38
CA ALA A 155 -9.91 -4.81 5.17
C ALA A 155 -9.21 -4.40 6.48
N PHE A 156 -9.98 -4.18 7.54
CA PHE A 156 -9.51 -3.73 8.84
C PHE A 156 -9.49 -4.88 9.83
N TYR A 157 -8.59 -4.78 10.81
CA TYR A 157 -8.58 -5.62 11.98
C TYR A 157 -9.81 -5.34 12.84
N ILE A 158 -10.61 -6.37 13.10
CA ILE A 158 -11.75 -6.32 14.01
C ILE A 158 -11.39 -7.08 15.30
N PRO A 159 -11.26 -6.38 16.44
CA PRO A 159 -10.90 -7.02 17.69
C PRO A 159 -11.97 -8.05 18.11
N PRO A 160 -11.60 -9.11 18.85
CA PRO A 160 -12.52 -10.16 19.28
C PRO A 160 -13.81 -9.64 19.94
N ALA A 161 -13.71 -8.57 20.74
CA ALA A 161 -14.85 -7.93 21.38
C ALA A 161 -15.92 -7.39 20.41
N LEU A 162 -15.56 -7.13 19.15
CA LEU A 162 -16.43 -6.61 18.10
C LEU A 162 -16.86 -7.67 17.07
N GLN A 163 -16.34 -8.90 17.15
CA GLN A 163 -16.65 -9.93 16.16
C GLN A 163 -18.11 -10.37 16.19
N ALA A 164 -18.78 -10.29 17.35
CA ALA A 164 -20.20 -10.65 17.48
C ALA A 164 -21.12 -9.75 16.62
N SER A 165 -20.76 -8.48 16.40
CA SER A 165 -21.49 -7.55 15.54
C SER A 165 -21.00 -7.55 14.09
N HIS A 166 -19.91 -8.27 13.81
CA HIS A 166 -19.29 -8.36 12.49
C HIS A 166 -19.07 -9.83 12.14
N PRO A 167 -20.09 -10.56 11.63
CA PRO A 167 -20.01 -11.99 11.34
C PRO A 167 -18.97 -12.38 10.27
N HIS A 168 -18.29 -11.40 9.67
CA HIS A 168 -17.14 -11.57 8.77
C HIS A 168 -15.90 -10.81 9.23
N GLY A 169 -15.87 -10.41 10.51
CA GLY A 169 -14.78 -9.67 11.11
C GLY A 169 -13.49 -10.47 11.13
N GLN A 170 -12.40 -9.79 10.78
CA GLN A 170 -11.14 -10.44 10.49
C GLN A 170 -10.08 -10.08 11.54
N ALA A 171 -9.28 -11.07 11.93
CA ALA A 171 -8.22 -10.92 12.93
C ALA A 171 -6.87 -10.44 12.36
N VAL A 172 -6.79 -10.22 11.06
CA VAL A 172 -5.62 -9.68 10.35
C VAL A 172 -6.02 -8.58 9.36
N PRO A 173 -5.39 -7.41 9.36
CA PRO A 173 -5.72 -6.35 8.41
C PRO A 173 -5.17 -6.66 7.00
N VAL A 174 -5.62 -5.90 6.01
CA VAL A 174 -5.19 -6.00 4.60
C VAL A 174 -3.70 -5.79 4.39
N GLY A 175 -3.04 -5.07 5.30
CA GLY A 175 -1.62 -4.73 5.26
C GLY A 175 -1.17 -4.02 6.53
N SER A 176 0.12 -3.67 6.56
CA SER A 176 0.67 -2.69 7.50
C SER A 176 0.62 -1.30 6.85
N ALA A 177 0.30 -0.28 7.65
CA ALA A 177 0.30 1.11 7.21
C ALA A 177 1.57 1.81 7.71
N TRP A 178 2.23 2.49 6.79
CA TRP A 178 3.38 3.34 7.06
C TRP A 178 3.03 4.75 6.64
N ILE A 179 3.35 5.72 7.48
CA ILE A 179 3.25 7.13 7.12
C ILE A 179 4.65 7.59 6.74
N LEU A 180 4.79 8.16 5.56
CA LEU A 180 6.02 8.76 5.10
C LEU A 180 5.76 10.22 4.75
N THR A 181 6.60 11.11 5.25
CA THR A 181 6.52 12.55 4.98
C THR A 181 7.84 13.00 4.36
N LYS A 182 7.77 13.62 3.19
CA LYS A 182 8.93 14.25 2.56
C LYS A 182 9.33 15.49 3.36
N VAL A 183 10.56 15.53 3.87
CA VAL A 183 11.09 16.64 4.69
C VAL A 183 12.23 17.39 4.01
N GLY A 184 12.67 16.92 2.84
CA GLY A 184 13.64 17.58 1.99
C GLY A 184 13.68 16.96 0.60
N VAL A 185 14.66 17.34 -0.22
CA VAL A 185 14.75 16.90 -1.63
C VAL A 185 14.86 15.38 -1.77
N ARG A 186 15.58 14.72 -0.86
CA ARG A 186 15.79 13.26 -0.85
C ARG A 186 15.57 12.64 0.52
N GLU A 187 15.06 13.39 1.48
CA GLU A 187 14.95 12.99 2.87
C GLU A 187 13.48 12.87 3.26
N SER A 188 13.21 11.88 4.09
CA SER A 188 11.87 11.59 4.61
C SER A 188 11.94 11.26 6.10
N ASP A 189 10.87 11.61 6.79
CA ASP A 189 10.51 11.02 8.07
C ASP A 189 9.46 9.94 7.83
N PHE A 190 9.52 8.83 8.57
CA PHE A 190 8.56 7.73 8.39
C PHE A 190 8.41 6.89 9.64
N TRP A 191 7.20 6.35 9.82
CA TRP A 191 6.89 5.44 10.93
C TRP A 191 5.75 4.49 10.55
N GLU A 192 5.68 3.34 11.21
CA GLU A 192 4.52 2.45 11.12
C GLU A 192 3.37 3.00 11.99
N ASP A 193 2.16 3.10 11.43
CA ASP A 193 0.93 3.34 12.19
C ASP A 193 0.23 2.01 12.42
N ASP A 194 0.55 1.38 13.55
CA ASP A 194 0.01 0.09 13.98
C ASP A 194 -1.50 0.12 14.27
N THR A 195 -2.08 1.31 14.41
CA THR A 195 -3.52 1.49 14.66
C THR A 195 -4.32 1.85 13.41
N PHE A 196 -3.65 2.14 12.28
CA PHE A 196 -4.31 2.62 11.07
C PHE A 196 -5.41 1.64 10.61
N PHE A 197 -5.13 0.35 10.57
CA PHE A 197 -6.11 -0.65 10.19
C PHE A 197 -6.95 -1.22 11.35
N HIS A 198 -6.95 -0.59 12.52
CA HIS A 198 -7.77 -1.03 13.64
C HIS A 198 -9.17 -0.40 13.61
N VAL A 199 -10.18 -1.24 13.87
CA VAL A 199 -11.53 -0.75 14.17
C VAL A 199 -11.60 -0.39 15.65
N HIS A 200 -11.81 0.90 15.94
CA HIS A 200 -12.12 1.41 17.27
C HIS A 200 -13.62 1.72 17.38
N GLN A 201 -14.17 1.55 18.58
CA GLN A 201 -15.55 1.97 18.90
C GLN A 201 -15.63 3.50 19.06
#